data_AF-K2S9F9-F1
#
_entry.id   AF-K2S9F9-F1
#
_cell.length_a   1.000
_cell.length_b   1.000
_cell.length_c   1.000
_cell.angle_alpha   90.00
_cell.angle_beta   90.00
_cell.angle_gamma   90.00
#
_symmetry.space_group_name_H-M   'P 1'
#
loop_
_entity.id
_entity.type
_entity.pdbx_description
1 polymer ?
#
loop_
_entity_poly.entity_id
_entity_poly.type
_entity_poly.pdbx_seq_one_letter_code
_entity_poly.pdbx_strand_id
1 'polypeptide(L)'
;MGASSSGASPVLLARINEKKQELANLKELQALSAGLADQMEVLEKKLSTLSDGTEAVAAVLSNWHNVLRAINMASMKIPKPKEAEDNEREQEVNADVPLPQTLVRIPTQHAAPLLQQASSGHTVE
;
A
#
# COMPACT_ATOMS: atom_id res chain seq x y z
N MET A 1 -79.24 18.85 -10.13
CA MET A 1 -78.54 19.95 -9.43
C MET A 1 -78.35 19.54 -7.98
N GLY A 2 -77.11 19.54 -7.49
CA GLY A 2 -76.76 19.19 -6.12
C GLY A 2 -75.29 19.47 -5.89
N ALA A 3 -74.94 20.74 -5.71
CA ALA A 3 -73.60 21.17 -5.37
C ALA A 3 -73.32 20.78 -3.91
N SER A 4 -72.57 19.69 -3.71
CA SER A 4 -72.01 19.34 -2.41
C SER A 4 -70.90 20.34 -2.08
N SER A 5 -71.19 21.20 -1.12
CA SER A 5 -70.34 22.22 -0.52
C SER A 5 -68.87 21.81 -0.37
N SER A 6 -68.02 22.40 -1.21
CA SER A 6 -66.56 22.28 -1.23
C SER A 6 -65.87 23.13 -0.15
N GLY A 7 -66.34 23.07 1.10
CA GLY A 7 -65.72 23.76 2.24
C GLY A 7 -65.04 22.76 3.17
N ALA A 8 -63.73 22.56 3.03
CA ALA A 8 -62.98 21.75 3.98
C ALA A 8 -63.07 22.37 5.39
N SER A 9 -63.34 21.53 6.40
CA SER A 9 -63.35 21.94 7.81
C SER A 9 -62.02 22.66 8.17
N PRO A 10 -62.07 23.79 8.91
CA PRO A 10 -60.87 24.56 9.27
C PRO A 10 -59.81 23.74 10.02
N VAL A 11 -60.23 22.70 10.76
CA VAL A 11 -59.33 21.76 11.45
C VAL A 11 -58.54 20.91 10.46
N LEU A 12 -59.16 20.48 9.35
CA LEU A 12 -58.48 19.69 8.32
C LEU A 12 -57.48 20.54 7.55
N LEU A 13 -57.79 21.81 7.29
CA LEU A 13 -56.86 22.75 6.66
C LEU A 13 -55.61 22.99 7.52
N ALA A 14 -55.77 23.13 8.85
CA ALA A 14 -54.66 23.24 9.78
C ALA A 14 -53.75 21.99 9.74
N ARG A 15 -54.34 20.78 9.79
CA ARG A 15 -53.60 19.52 9.68
C ARG A 15 -52.87 19.34 8.35
N ILE A 16 -53.48 19.79 7.25
CA ILE A 16 -52.83 19.76 5.93
C ILE A 16 -51.61 20.68 5.92
N ASN A 17 -51.69 21.86 6.53
CA ASN A 17 -50.56 22.79 6.61
C ASN A 17 -49.42 22.19 7.45
N GLU A 18 -49.75 21.66 8.63
CA GLU A 18 -48.79 20.94 9.49
C GLU A 18 -48.08 19.80 8.74
N LYS A 19 -48.85 18.94 8.04
CA LYS A 19 -48.28 17.83 7.26
C LYS A 19 -47.43 18.30 6.08
N LYS A 20 -47.77 19.42 5.44
CA LYS A 20 -46.92 20.01 4.39
C LYS A 20 -45.58 20.49 4.95
N GLN A 21 -45.58 21.07 6.14
CA GLN A 21 -44.36 21.51 6.80
C GLN A 21 -43.51 20.33 7.26
N GLU A 22 -44.11 19.30 7.83
CA GLU A 22 -43.41 18.04 8.17
C GLU A 22 -42.77 17.40 6.94
N LEU A 23 -43.48 17.36 5.81
CA LEU A 23 -42.96 16.83 4.55
C LEU A 23 -41.78 17.67 4.02
N ALA A 24 -41.84 19.00 4.13
CA ALA A 24 -40.72 19.86 3.76
C ALA A 24 -39.46 19.53 4.59
N ASN A 25 -39.62 19.38 5.91
CA ASN A 25 -38.52 18.99 6.80
C ASN A 25 -37.97 17.60 6.45
N LEU A 26 -38.83 16.63 6.14
CA LEU A 26 -38.40 15.28 5.75
C LEU A 26 -37.61 15.28 4.44
N LYS A 27 -37.98 16.12 3.47
CA LYS A 27 -37.23 16.29 2.22
C LYS A 27 -35.85 16.90 2.46
N GLU A 28 -35.76 17.87 3.36
CA GLU A 28 -34.47 18.44 3.76
C GLU A 28 -33.58 17.38 4.42
N LEU A 29 -34.12 16.61 5.36
CA LEU A 29 -33.40 15.51 5.99
C LEU A 29 -32.95 14.43 4.99
N GLN A 30 -33.79 14.11 4.00
CA GLN A 30 -33.43 13.21 2.92
C GLN A 30 -32.24 13.74 2.11
N ALA A 31 -32.29 15.02 1.72
CA ALA A 31 -31.21 15.65 0.96
C ALA A 31 -29.90 15.71 1.76
N LEU A 32 -29.97 16.04 3.04
CA LEU A 32 -28.82 16.04 3.95
C LEU A 32 -28.24 14.64 4.13
N SER A 33 -29.09 13.62 4.26
CA SER A 33 -28.66 12.22 4.40
C SER A 33 -28.00 11.71 3.11
N ALA A 34 -28.53 12.10 1.94
CA ALA A 34 -27.91 11.78 0.66
C ALA A 34 -26.52 12.44 0.54
N GLY A 35 -26.40 13.73 0.87
CA GLY A 35 -25.11 14.42 0.86
C GLY A 35 -24.09 13.82 1.85
N LEU A 36 -24.55 13.35 3.02
CA LEU A 36 -23.69 12.63 3.96
C LEU A 36 -23.19 11.30 3.38
N ALA A 37 -24.05 10.55 2.69
CA ALA A 37 -23.67 9.30 2.04
C ALA A 37 -22.59 9.54 0.97
N ASP A 38 -22.73 10.59 0.15
CA ASP A 38 -21.71 10.99 -0.84
C ASP A 38 -20.37 11.32 -0.16
N GLN A 39 -20.40 12.02 0.99
CA GLN A 39 -19.20 12.31 1.77
C GLN A 39 -18.55 11.05 2.35
N MET A 40 -19.34 10.06 2.76
CA MET A 40 -18.82 8.77 3.23
C MET A 40 -18.11 8.00 2.12
N GLU A 41 -18.64 8.02 0.89
CA GLU A 41 -17.98 7.39 -0.27
C GLU A 41 -16.65 8.10 -0.62
N VAL A 42 -16.61 9.43 -0.55
CA VAL A 42 -15.36 10.19 -0.74
C VAL A 42 -14.35 9.87 0.36
N LEU A 43 -14.80 9.74 1.61
CA LEU A 43 -13.93 9.38 2.72
C LEU A 43 -13.35 7.97 2.54
N GLU A 44 -14.16 7.01 2.12
CA GLU A 44 -13.73 5.64 1.81
C GLU A 44 -12.60 5.65 0.77
N LYS A 45 -12.77 6.36 -0.35
CA LYS A 45 -11.73 6.48 -1.38
C LYS A 45 -10.42 7.04 -0.82
N LYS A 46 -10.50 8.07 0.04
CA LYS A 46 -9.32 8.66 0.69
C LYS A 46 -8.65 7.69 1.66
N LEU A 47 -9.42 6.90 2.40
CA LEU A 47 -8.89 5.87 3.29
C LEU A 47 -8.21 4.74 2.50
N SER A 48 -8.77 4.35 1.35
CA SER A 48 -8.12 3.41 0.43
C SER A 48 -6.77 3.95 -0.03
N THR A 49 -6.71 5.19 -0.53
CA THR A 49 -5.44 5.78 -0.98
C THR A 49 -4.40 5.88 0.15
N LEU A 50 -4.84 6.17 1.38
CA LEU A 50 -3.95 6.18 2.53
C LEU A 50 -3.42 4.78 2.84
N SER A 51 -4.29 3.76 2.81
CA SER A 51 -3.90 2.35 2.98
C SER A 51 -2.85 1.93 1.95
N ASP A 52 -3.11 2.19 0.66
CA ASP A 52 -2.19 1.84 -0.43
C ASP A 52 -0.83 2.54 -0.26
N GLY A 53 -0.85 3.82 0.17
CA GLY A 53 0.37 4.56 0.50
C GLY A 53 1.15 3.93 1.66
N THR A 54 0.48 3.45 2.70
CA THR A 54 1.15 2.77 3.82
C THR A 54 1.76 1.43 3.42
N GLU A 55 1.12 0.67 2.52
CA GLU A 55 1.67 -0.56 1.96
C GLU A 55 2.94 -0.29 1.13
N ALA A 56 2.94 0.76 0.30
CA ALA A 56 4.11 1.16 -0.47
C ALA A 56 5.30 1.52 0.44
N VAL A 57 5.05 2.27 1.53
CA VAL A 57 6.10 2.59 2.52
C VAL A 57 6.60 1.32 3.22
N ALA A 58 5.72 0.39 3.58
CA ALA A 58 6.12 -0.88 4.18
C ALA A 58 7.00 -1.72 3.22
N ALA A 59 6.69 -1.73 1.93
CA ALA A 59 7.50 -2.39 0.91
C ALA A 59 8.91 -1.77 0.80
N VAL A 60 9.01 -0.43 0.83
CA VAL A 60 10.29 0.27 0.87
C VAL A 60 11.07 -0.09 2.13
N LEU A 61 10.46 -0.01 3.32
CA LEU A 61 11.14 -0.38 4.57
C LEU A 61 11.62 -1.84 4.57
N SER A 62 10.82 -2.77 4.04
CA SER A 62 11.22 -4.18 3.87
C SER A 62 12.43 -4.33 2.93
N ASN A 63 12.45 -3.58 1.83
CA ASN A 63 13.61 -3.54 0.93
C ASN A 63 14.86 -3.02 1.66
N TRP A 64 14.78 -1.87 2.33
CA TRP A 64 15.89 -1.28 3.07
C TRP A 64 16.39 -2.18 4.21
N HIS A 65 15.49 -2.89 4.89
CA HIS A 65 15.86 -3.89 5.89
C HIS A 65 16.73 -5.01 5.30
N ASN A 66 16.40 -5.48 4.10
CA ASN A 66 17.21 -6.49 3.39
C ASN A 66 18.56 -5.93 2.94
N VAL A 67 18.61 -4.70 2.43
CA VAL A 67 19.85 -4.02 2.02
C VAL A 67 20.79 -3.83 3.21
N LEU A 68 20.29 -3.26 4.32
CA LEU A 68 21.10 -3.05 5.53
C LEU A 68 21.59 -4.36 6.13
N ARG A 69 20.76 -5.42 6.13
CA ARG A 69 21.19 -6.76 6.56
C ARG A 69 22.28 -7.32 5.66
N ALA A 70 22.15 -7.21 4.34
CA ALA A 70 23.17 -7.67 3.39
C ALA A 70 24.50 -6.94 3.59
N ILE A 71 24.45 -5.61 3.75
CA ILE A 71 25.64 -4.80 4.07
C ILE A 71 26.24 -5.24 5.40
N ASN A 72 25.44 -5.41 6.45
CA ASN A 72 25.94 -5.83 7.75
C ASN A 72 26.61 -7.21 7.71
N MET A 73 25.97 -8.19 7.05
CA MET A 73 26.55 -9.53 6.86
C MET A 73 27.85 -9.50 6.04
N ALA A 74 27.97 -8.59 5.06
CA ALA A 74 29.20 -8.40 4.30
C ALA A 74 30.28 -7.71 5.15
N SER A 75 29.95 -6.60 5.82
CA SER A 75 30.88 -5.78 6.62
C SER A 75 31.42 -6.52 7.84
N MET A 76 30.65 -7.41 8.47
CA MET A 76 31.13 -8.22 9.61
C MET A 76 32.02 -9.40 9.18
N LYS A 77 32.00 -9.77 7.89
CA LYS A 77 32.76 -10.88 7.29
C LYS A 77 33.93 -10.42 6.43
N ILE A 78 34.37 -9.17 6.52
CA ILE A 78 35.68 -8.76 6.00
C ILE A 78 36.68 -8.98 7.14
N PRO A 79 37.50 -10.06 7.15
CA PRO A 79 38.68 -10.09 8.00
C PRO A 79 39.47 -8.81 7.76
N LYS A 80 39.78 -8.07 8.83
CA LYS A 80 40.70 -6.94 8.74
C LYS A 80 41.96 -7.43 8.01
N PRO A 81 42.45 -6.72 6.97
CA PRO A 81 43.77 -7.00 6.43
C PRO A 81 44.75 -6.99 7.58
N LYS A 82 45.47 -8.10 7.76
CA LYS A 82 46.47 -8.28 8.82
C LYS A 82 47.70 -7.41 8.47
N GLU A 83 47.57 -6.10 8.64
CA GLU A 83 48.69 -5.17 8.58
C GLU A 83 48.60 -4.18 9.75
N ALA A 84 48.90 -4.71 10.94
CA ALA A 84 49.73 -4.03 11.94
C ALA A 84 50.02 -5.04 13.05
N GLU A 85 51.26 -5.53 13.02
CA GLU A 85 52.01 -6.05 14.17
C GLU A 85 51.76 -7.51 14.60
N ASP A 86 52.65 -8.34 14.06
CA ASP A 86 53.56 -9.21 14.81
C ASP A 86 53.32 -10.73 14.80
N ASN A 87 54.35 -11.39 14.27
CA ASN A 87 54.85 -12.75 14.48
C ASN A 87 53.95 -13.99 14.24
N GLU A 88 54.37 -14.71 13.19
CA GLU A 88 54.65 -16.15 13.11
C GLU A 88 53.60 -17.14 13.65
N ARG A 89 53.12 -18.01 12.74
CA ARG A 89 52.18 -19.16 12.90
C ARG A 89 50.70 -18.83 12.68
N GLU A 90 50.33 -18.46 11.45
CA GLU A 90 48.92 -18.53 10.99
C GLU A 90 48.83 -18.28 9.47
N GLN A 91 49.73 -18.88 8.68
CA GLN A 91 49.78 -18.67 7.21
C GLN A 91 49.16 -19.81 6.38
N GLU A 92 48.66 -20.89 6.99
CA GLU A 92 48.14 -22.04 6.23
C GLU A 92 46.60 -22.19 6.23
N VAL A 93 45.84 -21.33 6.92
CA VAL A 93 44.36 -21.52 7.03
C VAL A 93 43.55 -20.55 6.16
N ASN A 94 44.18 -19.57 5.50
CA ASN A 94 43.46 -18.52 4.76
C ASN A 94 43.30 -18.75 3.25
N ALA A 95 43.90 -19.80 2.67
CA ALA A 95 43.92 -19.99 1.22
C ALA A 95 42.76 -20.84 0.66
N ASP A 96 41.97 -21.49 1.51
CA ASP A 96 41.04 -22.55 1.07
C ASP A 96 39.62 -22.41 1.66
N VAL A 97 39.16 -21.17 1.89
CA VAL A 97 37.74 -20.93 2.16
C VAL A 97 37.02 -20.81 0.81
N PRO A 98 36.26 -21.83 0.36
CA PRO A 98 35.60 -21.78 -0.92
C PRO A 98 34.62 -20.60 -0.96
N LEU A 99 34.75 -19.75 -2.00
CA LEU A 99 33.84 -18.65 -2.19
C LEU A 99 32.40 -19.18 -2.33
N PRO A 100 31.42 -18.56 -1.65
CA PRO A 100 30.04 -18.98 -1.80
C PRO A 100 29.58 -18.78 -3.25
N GLN A 101 28.75 -19.70 -3.74
CA GLN A 101 28.15 -19.60 -5.07
C GLN A 101 27.34 -18.31 -5.19
N THR A 102 27.40 -17.66 -6.35
CA THR A 102 26.79 -16.34 -6.63
C THR A 102 25.31 -16.42 -6.98
N LEU A 103 24.55 -17.30 -6.33
CA LEU A 103 23.14 -17.49 -6.63
C LEU A 103 22.30 -16.34 -6.03
N VAL A 104 21.62 -15.61 -6.90
CA VAL A 104 20.73 -14.50 -6.53
C VAL A 104 19.30 -14.75 -6.99
N ARG A 105 18.32 -14.26 -6.22
CA ARG A 105 16.91 -14.34 -6.59
C ARG A 105 16.55 -13.13 -7.44
N ILE A 106 16.27 -13.34 -8.72
CA ILE A 106 15.74 -12.32 -9.62
C ILE A 106 14.25 -12.61 -9.85
N PRO A 107 13.35 -11.61 -9.67
CA PRO A 107 11.95 -11.77 -10.04
C PRO A 107 11.83 -12.21 -11.50
N THR A 108 11.06 -13.27 -11.76
CA THR A 108 10.94 -13.89 -13.08
C THR A 108 10.42 -12.92 -14.15
N GLN A 109 9.62 -11.92 -13.75
CA GLN A 109 9.12 -10.84 -14.59
C GLN A 109 10.23 -10.00 -15.22
N HIS A 110 11.38 -9.87 -14.54
CA HIS A 110 12.54 -9.09 -14.99
C HIS A 110 13.67 -9.96 -15.54
N ALA A 111 13.49 -11.29 -15.58
CA ALA A 111 14.54 -12.24 -15.92
C ALA A 111 14.70 -12.45 -17.44
N ALA A 112 13.69 -12.16 -18.25
CA ALA A 112 13.72 -12.39 -19.70
C ALA A 112 14.90 -11.71 -20.44
N PRO A 113 15.27 -10.44 -20.15
CA PRO A 113 16.43 -9.81 -20.78
C PRO A 113 17.77 -10.39 -20.32
N LEU A 114 17.85 -10.85 -19.06
CA LEU A 114 19.09 -11.33 -18.43
C LEU A 114 19.44 -12.77 -18.86
N LEU A 115 18.43 -13.62 -19.06
CA LEU A 115 18.63 -14.99 -19.57
C LEU A 115 19.24 -15.00 -20.98
N GLN A 116 18.92 -14.00 -21.80
CA GLN A 116 19.43 -13.86 -23.16
C GLN A 116 20.90 -13.41 -23.21
N GLN A 117 21.36 -12.74 -22.16
CA GLN A 117 22.74 -12.26 -21.99
C GLN A 117 23.62 -13.33 -21.31
N ALA A 118 23.05 -14.18 -20.46
CA ALA A 118 23.75 -15.32 -19.85
C ALA A 118 24.09 -16.42 -20.87
N SER A 119 23.24 -16.63 -21.88
CA SER A 119 23.48 -17.61 -22.96
C SER A 119 24.56 -17.19 -23.97
N SER A 120 24.84 -15.89 -24.09
CA SER A 120 25.83 -15.35 -25.04
C SER A 120 27.25 -15.26 -24.45
N GLY A 121 27.42 -15.47 -23.14
CA GLY A 121 28.73 -15.52 -22.47
C GLY A 121 29.32 -16.93 -22.31
N HIS A 122 28.67 -17.99 -22.79
CA HIS A 122 29.10 -19.39 -22.60
C HIS A 122 29.64 -20.06 -23.88
N THR A 123 30.09 -19.28 -24.86
CA THR A 123 30.85 -19.81 -25.99
C THR A 123 32.18 -19.08 -26.09
N VAL A 124 33.26 -19.71 -25.64
CA VAL A 124 34.54 -19.94 -26.35
C VAL A 124 35.49 -20.65 -25.36
N GLU A 125 35.93 -21.85 -25.77
CA GLU A 125 37.01 -22.76 -25.30
C GLU A 125 37.16 -23.17 -23.83
#